data_AF-A0A077LUC7-F1
#
_entry.id   AF-A0A077LUC7-F1
#
_cell.length_a   1.000
_cell.length_b   1.000
_cell.length_c   1.000
_cell.angle_alpha   90.00
_cell.angle_beta   90.00
_cell.angle_gamma   90.00
#
_symmetry.space_group_name_H-M   'P 1'
#
loop_
_entity.id
_entity.type
_entity.pdbx_description
1 polymer ?
#
loop_
_entity_poly.entity_id
_entity_poly.type
_entity_poly.pdbx_seq_one_letter_code
_entity_poly.pdbx_strand_id
1 'polypeptide(L)'
;MKRRPLRRFMIVSHRWLSLALGLVLLAITTSGAILLYRPELQRALDHDAYAASGRPAATSLVQARDTVLAAHPDFDAESVIAEHGIYRVTDFTTSWTVDPATGKILGEVHAPPAWMGFLDNLHECGFACEDYPGYVPFLAAEIPHSAWLGFEGSNVTWGGLVLGLFGLILLYLCLTGIWL
;
A
#
# COMPACT_ATOMS: atom_id res chain seq x y z
N MET A 1 31.85 -32.54 -27.98
CA MET A 1 31.51 -33.01 -26.62
C MET A 1 30.32 -32.22 -26.05
N LYS A 2 29.34 -32.95 -25.49
CA LYS A 2 28.03 -32.58 -24.88
C LYS A 2 27.71 -31.09 -24.55
N ARG A 3 27.33 -30.27 -25.55
CA ARG A 3 26.69 -28.93 -25.32
C ARG A 3 25.15 -28.96 -25.24
N ARG A 4 24.52 -30.05 -25.71
CA ARG A 4 23.05 -30.20 -25.72
C ARG A 4 22.37 -30.17 -24.34
N PRO A 5 22.88 -30.82 -23.27
CA PRO A 5 22.18 -30.83 -21.99
C PRO A 5 22.22 -29.45 -21.31
N LEU A 6 23.34 -28.73 -21.39
CA LEU A 6 23.50 -27.40 -20.79
C LEU A 6 22.57 -26.37 -21.45
N ARG A 7 22.50 -26.37 -22.79
CA ARG A 7 21.57 -25.49 -23.53
C ARG A 7 20.12 -25.80 -23.20
N ARG A 8 19.75 -27.08 -23.11
CA ARG A 8 18.38 -27.49 -22.74
C ARG A 8 18.02 -27.07 -21.32
N PHE A 9 18.93 -27.26 -20.37
CA PHE A 9 18.75 -26.81 -18.99
C PHE A 9 18.51 -25.30 -18.94
N MET A 10 19.39 -24.51 -19.58
CA MET A 10 19.28 -23.04 -19.62
C MET A 10 17.96 -22.55 -20.23
N ILE A 11 17.50 -23.16 -21.34
CA ILE A 11 16.20 -22.82 -21.95
C ILE A 11 15.06 -23.07 -20.96
N VAL A 12 15.07 -24.24 -20.32
CA VAL A 12 13.98 -24.66 -19.42
C VAL A 12 13.97 -23.77 -18.17
N SER A 13 15.13 -23.55 -17.53
CA SER A 13 15.23 -22.69 -16.35
C SER A 13 14.83 -21.24 -16.68
N HIS A 14 15.35 -20.67 -17.76
CA HIS A 14 14.98 -19.31 -18.17
C HIS A 14 13.47 -19.18 -18.37
N ARG A 15 12.84 -20.10 -19.11
CA ARG A 15 11.40 -20.03 -19.39
C ARG A 15 10.55 -20.09 -18.12
N TRP A 16 10.84 -21.02 -17.21
CA TRP A 16 10.04 -21.20 -16.00
C TRP A 16 10.30 -20.11 -14.97
N LEU A 17 11.55 -19.66 -14.82
CA LEU A 17 11.87 -18.54 -13.93
C LEU A 17 11.27 -17.22 -14.45
N SER A 18 11.30 -16.97 -15.76
CA SER A 18 10.62 -15.82 -16.38
C SER A 18 9.11 -15.86 -16.15
N LEU A 19 8.49 -17.03 -16.29
CA LEU A 19 7.05 -17.18 -16.03
C LEU A 19 6.72 -16.91 -14.55
N ALA A 20 7.48 -17.51 -13.63
CA ALA A 20 7.27 -17.33 -12.19
C ALA A 20 7.47 -15.88 -11.76
N LEU A 21 8.57 -15.24 -12.16
CA LEU A 21 8.82 -13.83 -11.86
C LEU A 21 7.86 -12.90 -12.58
N GLY A 22 7.41 -13.23 -13.78
CA GLY A 22 6.36 -12.49 -14.48
C GLY A 22 5.04 -12.47 -13.70
N LEU A 23 4.66 -13.59 -13.07
CA LEU A 23 3.49 -13.65 -12.20
C LEU A 23 3.66 -12.83 -10.92
N VAL A 24 4.85 -12.90 -10.29
CA VAL A 24 5.17 -12.07 -9.12
C VAL A 24 5.09 -10.59 -9.48
N LEU A 25 5.71 -10.19 -10.60
CA LEU A 25 5.68 -8.81 -11.08
C LEU A 25 4.24 -8.37 -11.38
N LEU A 26 3.43 -9.23 -11.99
CA LEU A 26 2.02 -8.93 -12.26
C LEU A 26 1.26 -8.67 -10.95
N ALA A 27 1.45 -9.50 -9.93
CA ALA A 27 0.81 -9.31 -8.64
C ALA A 27 1.22 -7.98 -7.98
N ILE A 28 2.52 -7.68 -7.95
CA ILE A 28 3.06 -6.45 -7.33
C ILE A 28 2.65 -5.19 -8.10
N THR A 29 2.72 -5.21 -9.43
CA THR A 29 2.32 -4.04 -10.24
C THR A 29 0.83 -3.80 -10.19
N THR A 30 0.02 -4.87 -10.17
CA THR A 30 -1.44 -4.75 -10.03
C THR A 30 -1.84 -4.24 -8.64
N SER A 31 -1.22 -4.75 -7.57
CA SER A 31 -1.48 -4.23 -6.22
C SER A 31 -1.14 -2.75 -6.13
N GLY A 32 0.05 -2.33 -6.60
CA GLY A 32 0.45 -0.92 -6.59
C GLY A 32 -0.46 -0.03 -7.43
N ALA A 33 -0.91 -0.51 -8.60
CA ALA A 33 -1.85 0.23 -9.44
C ALA A 33 -3.19 0.48 -8.74
N ILE A 34 -3.69 -0.48 -7.95
CA ILE A 34 -4.91 -0.31 -7.15
C ILE A 34 -4.67 0.69 -6.01
N LEU A 35 -3.55 0.57 -5.30
CA LEU A 35 -3.19 1.43 -4.18
C LEU A 35 -3.02 2.90 -4.59
N LEU A 36 -2.57 3.14 -5.82
CA LEU A 36 -2.49 4.50 -6.39
C LEU A 36 -3.83 5.23 -6.36
N TYR A 37 -4.94 4.51 -6.55
CA TYR A 37 -6.30 5.04 -6.54
C TYR A 37 -6.97 4.98 -5.16
N ARG A 38 -6.21 4.84 -4.07
CA ARG A 38 -6.75 4.81 -2.70
C ARG A 38 -7.68 6.00 -2.41
N PRO A 39 -7.33 7.26 -2.71
CA PRO A 39 -8.22 8.40 -2.44
C PRO A 39 -9.54 8.30 -3.20
N GLU A 40 -9.52 7.86 -4.46
CA GLU A 40 -10.72 7.69 -5.29
C GLU A 40 -11.57 6.51 -4.82
N LEU A 41 -10.95 5.40 -4.43
CA LEU A 41 -11.63 4.24 -3.88
C LEU A 41 -12.31 4.56 -2.55
N GLN A 42 -11.63 5.28 -1.66
CA GLN A 42 -12.20 5.74 -0.40
C GLN A 42 -13.42 6.63 -0.64
N ARG A 43 -13.33 7.58 -1.57
CA ARG A 43 -14.49 8.40 -1.98
C ARG A 43 -15.64 7.58 -2.56
N ALA A 44 -15.35 6.53 -3.31
CA ALA A 44 -16.38 5.67 -3.88
C ALA A 44 -17.05 4.80 -2.80
N LEU A 45 -16.29 4.36 -1.80
CA LEU A 45 -16.79 3.56 -0.67
C LEU A 45 -17.58 4.41 0.33
N ASP A 46 -17.12 5.64 0.60
CA ASP A 46 -17.73 6.59 1.53
C ASP A 46 -18.50 7.69 0.77
N HIS A 47 -19.25 7.32 -0.28
CA HIS A 47 -19.89 8.28 -1.19
C HIS A 47 -20.66 9.40 -0.46
N ASP A 48 -21.40 9.04 0.60
CA ASP A 48 -22.23 9.98 1.35
C ASP A 48 -21.39 11.05 2.09
N ALA A 49 -20.20 10.70 2.57
CA ALA A 49 -19.26 11.64 3.19
C ALA A 49 -18.66 12.64 2.18
N TYR A 50 -18.72 12.35 0.88
CA TYR A 50 -18.20 13.22 -0.18
C TYR A 50 -19.30 13.90 -1.01
N ALA A 51 -20.56 13.77 -0.63
CA ALA A 51 -21.72 14.34 -1.33
C ALA A 51 -21.95 15.84 -1.02
N ALA A 52 -20.92 16.67 -1.18
CA ALA A 52 -21.01 18.11 -0.96
C ALA A 52 -21.93 18.81 -1.97
N SER A 53 -22.59 19.90 -1.56
CA SER A 53 -23.53 20.64 -2.43
C SER A 53 -22.87 21.36 -3.62
N GLY A 54 -21.53 21.45 -3.67
CA GLY A 54 -20.78 22.13 -4.73
C GLY A 54 -20.95 23.65 -4.78
N ARG A 55 -21.61 24.23 -3.77
CA ARG A 55 -21.81 25.67 -3.64
C ARG A 55 -20.56 26.36 -3.06
N PRO A 56 -20.40 27.69 -3.25
CA PRO A 56 -19.30 28.43 -2.63
C PRO A 56 -19.29 28.25 -1.11
N ALA A 57 -18.10 28.12 -0.55
CA ALA A 57 -17.92 28.00 0.89
C ALA A 57 -18.50 29.23 1.61
N ALA A 58 -19.39 28.97 2.56
CA ALA A 58 -20.01 29.98 3.41
C ALA A 58 -19.58 29.84 4.88
N THR A 59 -19.02 28.68 5.26
CA THR A 59 -18.50 28.40 6.60
C THR A 59 -16.98 28.36 6.61
N SER A 60 -16.36 28.67 7.75
CA SER A 60 -14.91 28.53 7.96
C SER A 60 -14.52 27.13 8.43
N LEU A 61 -13.21 26.80 8.35
CA LEU A 61 -12.68 25.54 8.90
C LEU A 61 -12.94 25.40 10.41
N VAL A 62 -12.89 26.50 11.16
CA VAL A 62 -13.17 26.52 12.60
C VAL A 62 -14.63 26.19 12.85
N GLN A 63 -15.55 26.79 12.09
CA GLN A 63 -16.98 26.49 12.20
C GLN A 63 -17.30 25.02 11.87
N ALA A 64 -16.60 24.44 10.91
CA ALA A 64 -16.72 23.03 10.59
C ALA A 64 -16.27 22.14 11.76
N ARG A 65 -15.12 22.46 12.39
CA ARG A 65 -14.66 21.78 13.60
C ARG A 65 -15.71 21.83 14.71
N ASP A 66 -16.19 23.03 15.01
CA ASP A 66 -17.14 23.25 16.11
C ASP A 66 -18.45 22.51 15.84
N THR A 67 -18.88 22.42 14.58
CA THR A 67 -20.07 21.66 14.19
C THR A 67 -19.90 20.16 14.44
N VAL A 68 -18.74 19.60 14.09
CA VAL A 68 -18.44 18.17 14.35
C VAL A 68 -18.37 17.90 15.85
N LEU A 69 -17.67 18.75 16.62
CA LEU A 69 -17.56 18.58 18.09
C LEU A 69 -18.90 18.74 18.81
N ALA A 70 -19.80 19.58 18.30
CA ALA A 70 -21.15 19.71 18.85
C ALA A 70 -22.00 18.45 18.60
N ALA A 71 -21.80 17.76 17.47
CA ALA A 71 -22.51 16.53 17.13
C ALA A 71 -21.87 15.28 17.74
N HIS A 72 -20.55 15.29 17.94
CA HIS A 72 -19.74 14.19 18.44
C HIS A 72 -18.85 14.68 19.61
N PRO A 73 -19.39 14.78 20.84
CA PRO A 73 -18.64 15.32 21.98
C PRO A 73 -17.44 14.48 22.41
N ASP A 74 -17.46 13.18 22.08
CA ASP A 74 -16.39 12.22 22.40
C ASP A 74 -15.26 12.23 21.36
N PHE A 75 -15.42 12.95 20.25
CA PHE A 75 -14.43 13.05 19.17
C PHE A 75 -13.43 14.16 19.48
N ASP A 76 -12.13 13.87 19.42
CA ASP A 76 -11.07 14.86 19.68
C ASP A 76 -10.42 15.32 18.36
N ALA A 77 -10.96 16.41 17.81
CA ALA A 77 -10.52 16.94 16.52
C ALA A 77 -9.09 17.50 16.56
N GLU A 78 -8.14 16.74 16.00
CA GLU A 78 -6.72 17.10 15.83
C GLU A 78 -6.49 18.08 14.68
N SER A 79 -7.16 17.88 13.54
CA SER A 79 -6.95 18.74 12.38
C SER A 79 -8.19 18.92 11.51
N VAL A 80 -8.21 20.03 10.76
CA VAL A 80 -9.23 20.30 9.74
C VAL A 80 -8.56 20.64 8.42
N ILE A 81 -8.94 19.93 7.37
CA ILE A 81 -8.34 20.03 6.03
C ILE A 81 -9.45 20.35 5.02
N ALA A 82 -9.19 21.30 4.13
CA ALA A 82 -10.02 21.51 2.95
C ALA A 82 -9.51 20.65 1.80
N GLU A 83 -10.33 19.73 1.31
CA GLU A 83 -9.98 18.86 0.19
C GLU A 83 -11.22 18.58 -0.67
N HIS A 84 -11.06 18.49 -1.99
CA HIS A 84 -12.12 18.01 -2.90
C HIS A 84 -13.52 18.63 -2.73
N GLY A 85 -13.62 19.88 -2.26
CA GLY A 85 -14.90 20.56 -2.04
C GLY A 85 -15.61 20.24 -0.72
N ILE A 86 -14.93 19.53 0.20
CA ILE A 86 -15.37 19.28 1.58
C ILE A 86 -14.42 19.91 2.59
N TYR A 87 -14.87 20.01 3.84
CA TYR A 87 -13.99 20.12 5.01
C TYR A 87 -13.94 18.78 5.74
N ARG A 88 -12.74 18.21 5.87
CA ARG A 88 -12.50 16.99 6.63
C ARG A 88 -11.92 17.34 7.99
N VAL A 89 -12.66 17.00 9.05
CA VAL A 89 -12.24 17.12 10.45
C VAL A 89 -11.77 15.73 10.87
N THR A 90 -10.53 15.58 11.31
CA THR A 90 -9.94 14.26 11.58
C THR A 90 -9.22 14.21 12.92
N ASP A 91 -9.29 13.06 13.56
CA ASP A 91 -8.36 12.61 14.60
C ASP A 91 -7.38 11.57 14.01
N PHE A 92 -6.70 10.78 14.85
CA PHE A 92 -5.75 9.73 14.43
C PHE A 92 -6.40 8.48 13.82
N THR A 93 -7.71 8.29 13.96
CA THR A 93 -8.46 7.05 13.70
C THR A 93 -9.73 7.25 12.89
N THR A 94 -10.36 8.42 13.01
CA THR A 94 -11.71 8.72 12.53
C THR A 94 -11.69 10.08 11.85
N SER A 95 -12.43 10.22 10.75
CA SER A 95 -12.66 11.52 10.13
C SER A 95 -14.13 11.75 9.84
N TRP A 96 -14.56 13.00 10.03
CA TRP A 96 -15.88 13.49 9.67
C TRP A 96 -15.76 14.52 8.55
N THR A 97 -16.79 14.56 7.71
CA THR A 97 -16.84 15.48 6.57
C THR A 97 -17.97 16.48 6.75
N VAL A 98 -17.72 17.72 6.34
CA VAL A 98 -18.66 18.84 6.44
C VAL A 98 -18.75 19.54 5.09
N ASP A 99 -19.97 19.87 4.67
CA ASP A 99 -20.22 20.68 3.49
C ASP A 99 -19.82 22.14 3.76
N PRO A 100 -18.82 22.70 3.06
CA PRO A 100 -18.35 24.08 3.26
C PRO A 100 -19.42 25.15 3.01
N ALA A 101 -20.46 24.85 2.23
CA ALA A 101 -21.49 25.82 1.89
C ALA A 101 -22.64 25.88 2.90
N THR A 102 -22.87 24.78 3.62
CA THR A 102 -24.01 24.67 4.56
C THR A 102 -23.59 24.47 6.01
N GLY A 103 -22.33 24.06 6.25
CA GLY A 103 -21.86 23.64 7.56
C GLY A 103 -22.43 22.29 8.01
N LYS A 104 -23.18 21.58 7.17
CA LYS A 104 -23.80 20.30 7.54
C LYS A 104 -22.78 19.17 7.50
N ILE A 105 -22.80 18.30 8.51
CA ILE A 105 -22.05 17.03 8.50
C ILE A 105 -22.62 16.14 7.39
N LEU A 106 -21.75 15.70 6.49
CA LEU A 106 -22.10 14.82 5.37
C LEU A 106 -22.05 13.36 5.80
N GLY A 107 -20.97 12.96 6.47
CA GLY A 107 -20.82 11.62 7.00
C GLY A 107 -19.43 11.35 7.60
N GLU A 108 -19.26 10.14 8.09
CA GLU A 108 -18.01 9.58 8.56
C GLU A 108 -17.21 9.03 7.38
N VAL A 109 -15.88 9.18 7.44
CA VAL A 109 -14.94 8.53 6.54
C VAL A 109 -14.42 7.30 7.25
N HIS A 110 -14.75 6.12 6.74
CA HIS A 110 -14.40 4.88 7.41
C HIS A 110 -12.93 4.54 7.19
N ALA A 111 -12.38 3.76 8.12
CA ALA A 111 -11.06 3.17 7.96
C ALA A 111 -10.99 2.35 6.65
N PRO A 112 -9.84 2.34 5.95
CA PRO A 112 -9.67 1.54 4.76
C PRO A 112 -10.03 0.07 5.00
N PRO A 113 -10.73 -0.58 4.06
CA PRO A 113 -11.14 -1.97 4.24
C PRO A 113 -9.92 -2.89 4.32
N ALA A 114 -10.04 -4.00 5.05
CA ALA A 114 -8.92 -4.91 5.33
C ALA A 114 -8.20 -5.45 4.08
N TRP A 115 -8.91 -5.58 2.94
CA TRP A 115 -8.28 -6.00 1.69
C TRP A 115 -7.29 -4.96 1.14
N MET A 116 -7.49 -3.66 1.43
CA MET A 116 -6.57 -2.61 1.04
C MET A 116 -5.29 -2.69 1.86
N GLY A 117 -5.40 -2.95 3.18
CA GLY A 117 -4.24 -3.24 4.03
C GLY A 117 -3.50 -4.53 3.62
N PHE A 118 -4.23 -5.55 3.13
CA PHE A 118 -3.57 -6.73 2.55
C PHE A 118 -2.74 -6.37 1.31
N LEU A 119 -3.27 -5.51 0.42
CA LEU A 119 -2.54 -5.06 -0.77
C LEU A 119 -1.32 -4.21 -0.40
N ASP A 120 -1.41 -3.37 0.63
CA ASP A 120 -0.25 -2.63 1.17
C ASP A 120 0.85 -3.59 1.60
N ASN A 121 0.51 -4.58 2.43
CA ASN A 121 1.49 -5.55 2.91
C ASN A 121 2.14 -6.33 1.76
N LEU A 122 1.34 -6.75 0.78
CA LEU A 122 1.83 -7.43 -0.41
C LEU A 122 2.76 -6.52 -1.24
N HIS A 123 2.37 -5.27 -1.48
CA HIS A 123 3.08 -4.36 -2.38
C HIS A 123 4.35 -3.77 -1.76
N GLU A 124 4.24 -3.25 -0.54
CA GLU A 124 5.31 -2.49 0.11
C GLU A 124 6.27 -3.41 0.87
N CYS A 125 5.74 -4.43 1.55
CA CYS A 125 6.51 -5.25 2.48
C CYS A 125 6.70 -6.71 2.05
N GLY A 126 6.06 -7.15 0.95
CA GLY A 126 6.05 -8.55 0.56
C GLY A 126 5.58 -9.50 1.67
N PHE A 127 4.59 -9.07 2.48
CA PHE A 127 4.04 -9.74 3.67
C PHE A 127 4.89 -9.67 4.95
N ALA A 128 5.92 -8.82 5.02
CA ALA A 128 6.77 -8.69 6.20
C ALA A 128 6.30 -7.63 7.24
N CYS A 129 5.24 -6.87 6.99
CA CYS A 129 4.78 -5.83 7.93
C CYS A 129 3.81 -6.39 8.99
N GLU A 130 4.16 -6.23 10.27
CA GLU A 130 3.57 -6.91 11.44
C GLU A 130 2.11 -6.52 11.73
N ASP A 131 1.72 -5.28 11.46
CA ASP A 131 0.37 -4.77 11.73
C ASP A 131 -0.60 -4.87 10.54
N TYR A 132 -0.14 -5.45 9.43
CA TYR A 132 -0.93 -5.49 8.20
C TYR A 132 -1.54 -6.88 7.94
N PRO A 133 -2.75 -6.95 7.37
CA PRO A 133 -3.34 -8.21 6.95
C PRO A 133 -2.40 -9.02 6.07
N GLY A 134 -2.34 -10.34 6.31
CA GLY A 134 -1.46 -11.25 5.57
C GLY A 134 -0.01 -11.30 6.05
N TYR A 135 0.32 -10.70 7.20
CA TYR A 135 1.66 -10.77 7.79
C TYR A 135 2.18 -12.21 7.95
N VAL A 136 3.44 -12.42 7.54
CA VAL A 136 4.16 -13.67 7.71
C VAL A 136 5.37 -13.42 8.62
N PRO A 137 5.30 -13.80 9.92
CA PRO A 137 6.36 -13.51 10.90
C PRO A 137 7.73 -14.02 10.52
N PHE A 138 7.79 -15.15 9.82
CA PHE A 138 9.05 -15.70 9.33
C PHE A 138 9.79 -14.75 8.39
N LEU A 139 9.08 -13.99 7.55
CA LEU A 139 9.71 -13.06 6.60
C LEU A 139 10.35 -11.85 7.30
N ALA A 140 9.80 -11.43 8.44
CA ALA A 140 10.36 -10.35 9.26
C ALA A 140 11.49 -10.82 10.18
N ALA A 141 11.59 -12.12 10.46
CA ALA A 141 12.63 -12.65 11.32
C ALA A 141 14.04 -12.42 10.75
N GLU A 142 14.94 -11.91 11.59
CA GLU A 142 16.34 -11.72 11.26
C GLU A 142 17.09 -13.05 11.15
N ILE A 143 18.05 -13.10 10.23
CA ILE A 143 19.00 -14.20 10.11
C ILE A 143 20.20 -13.86 10.99
N PRO A 144 20.49 -14.63 12.06
CA PRO A 144 21.63 -14.37 12.92
C PRO A 144 22.94 -14.35 12.15
N HIS A 145 23.87 -13.48 12.55
CA HIS A 145 25.20 -13.35 11.95
C HIS A 145 25.20 -12.96 10.46
N SER A 146 24.15 -12.30 9.97
CA SER A 146 24.04 -11.81 8.59
C SER A 146 24.30 -10.30 8.45
N ALA A 147 24.73 -9.63 9.52
CA ALA A 147 25.05 -8.19 9.54
C ALA A 147 26.01 -7.72 8.43
N TRP A 148 26.87 -8.60 7.92
CA TRP A 148 27.77 -8.31 6.81
C TRP A 148 27.07 -8.13 5.46
N LEU A 149 25.81 -8.55 5.33
CA LEU A 149 24.96 -8.38 4.15
C LEU A 149 23.91 -7.28 4.32
N GLY A 150 23.62 -6.86 5.56
CA GLY A 150 22.56 -5.91 5.82
C GLY A 150 23.02 -4.46 5.76
N PHE A 151 22.06 -3.55 5.68
CA PHE A 151 22.32 -2.12 5.62
C PHE A 151 22.71 -1.61 7.02
N GLU A 152 23.75 -0.77 7.11
CA GLU A 152 24.23 -0.17 8.36
C GLU A 152 24.57 -1.19 9.48
N GLY A 153 24.93 -2.42 9.11
CA GLY A 153 25.29 -3.48 10.06
C GLY A 153 24.09 -4.14 10.75
N SER A 154 22.86 -3.86 10.31
CA SER A 154 21.68 -4.64 10.70
C SER A 154 21.73 -6.06 10.10
N ASN A 155 21.12 -7.04 10.76
CA ASN A 155 20.98 -8.36 10.17
C ASN A 155 19.95 -8.31 9.02
N VAL A 156 20.14 -9.17 8.02
CA VAL A 156 19.17 -9.37 6.94
C VAL A 156 18.01 -10.22 7.44
N THR A 157 16.79 -9.83 7.07
CA THR A 157 15.58 -10.63 7.33
C THR A 157 15.40 -11.72 6.26
N TRP A 158 14.63 -12.76 6.54
CA TRP A 158 14.29 -13.77 5.53
C TRP A 158 13.60 -13.16 4.30
N GLY A 159 12.74 -12.16 4.50
CA GLY A 159 12.12 -11.39 3.41
C GLY A 159 13.17 -10.67 2.57
N GLY A 160 14.15 -10.02 3.21
CA GLY A 160 15.28 -9.38 2.53
C GLY A 160 16.12 -10.37 1.72
N LEU A 161 16.35 -11.57 2.25
CA LEU A 161 17.07 -12.63 1.53
C LEU A 161 16.29 -13.11 0.29
N VAL A 162 14.98 -13.31 0.40
CA VAL A 162 14.11 -13.69 -0.74
C VAL A 162 14.13 -12.60 -1.81
N LEU A 163 14.04 -11.33 -1.42
CA LEU A 163 14.13 -10.21 -2.34
C LEU A 163 15.48 -10.15 -3.06
N GLY A 164 16.58 -10.37 -2.33
CA GLY A 164 17.92 -10.48 -2.90
C GLY A 164 18.02 -11.63 -3.91
N LEU A 165 17.42 -12.79 -3.60
CA LEU A 165 17.35 -13.92 -4.52
C LEU A 165 16.57 -13.58 -5.81
N PHE A 166 15.45 -12.86 -5.71
CA PHE A 166 14.74 -12.36 -6.89
C PHE A 166 15.64 -11.46 -7.76
N GLY A 167 16.42 -10.56 -7.14
CA GLY A 167 17.41 -9.76 -7.85
C GLY A 167 18.44 -10.61 -8.61
N LEU A 168 18.98 -11.65 -7.98
CA LEU A 168 19.92 -12.58 -8.63
C LEU A 168 19.27 -13.37 -9.79
N ILE A 169 18.02 -13.82 -9.62
CA ILE A 169 17.29 -14.52 -10.68
C ILE A 169 17.03 -13.57 -11.86
N LEU A 170 16.67 -12.31 -11.61
CA LEU A 170 16.50 -11.30 -12.67
C LEU A 170 17.80 -11.08 -13.45
N LEU A 171 18.94 -10.97 -12.76
CA LEU A 171 20.25 -10.87 -13.42
C LEU A 171 20.55 -12.11 -14.27
N TYR A 172 20.29 -13.30 -13.73
CA TYR A 172 20.42 -14.55 -14.48
C TYR A 172 19.56 -14.56 -15.75
N LEU A 173 18.31 -14.12 -15.66
CA LEU A 173 17.39 -14.02 -16.80
C LEU A 173 17.89 -13.03 -17.84
N CYS A 174 18.38 -11.85 -17.44
CA CYS A 174 18.97 -10.87 -18.36
C CYS A 174 20.17 -11.47 -19.12
N LEU A 175 21.10 -12.12 -18.41
CA LEU A 175 22.30 -12.70 -19.02
C LEU A 175 21.97 -13.86 -19.98
N THR A 176 21.03 -14.72 -19.58
CA THR A 176 20.62 -15.86 -20.40
C THR A 176 19.74 -15.44 -21.58
N GLY A 177 18.95 -14.37 -21.46
CA GLY A 177 18.14 -13.81 -22.54
C GLY A 177 18.97 -13.25 -23.71
N ILE A 178 20.20 -12.78 -23.45
CA ILE A 178 21.13 -12.33 -24.50
C ILE A 178 21.65 -13.52 -25.34
N TRP A 179 21.76 -14.69 -24.71
CA TRP A 179 22.41 -15.88 -25.28
C TRP A 179 21.45 -16.91 -25.88
N LEU A 180 20.15 -16.82 -25.56
CA LEU A 180 19.09 -17.74 -25.98
C LEU A 180 18.54 -17.39 -27.36
#